data_AF-A0A350IXT0-F1
#
_entry.id   AF-A0A350IXT0-F1
#
_cell.length_a   1.000
_cell.length_b   1.000
_cell.length_c   1.000
_cell.angle_alpha   90.00
_cell.angle_beta   90.00
_cell.angle_gamma   90.00
#
_symmetry.space_group_name_H-M   'P 1'
#
loop_
_entity.id
_entity.type
_entity.pdbx_description
1 polymer ?
#
loop_
_entity_poly.entity_id
_entity_poly.type
_entity_poly.pdbx_seq_one_letter_code
_entity_poly.pdbx_strand_id
1 'polypeptide(L)'
;MKFNSVMKSGLAALMSLSLVACGGSSASTSTGGSATGTAAFKLGGTGPTTGDAAIYGQAVENGAKLAVEAVNAAGKVALEFNFQDDQADGEKASTAYNTLIDWGMQVSIGATTSGA
;
A
#
# COMPACT_ATOMS: atom_id res chain seq x y z
N MET A 1 -36.61 10.55 44.83
CA MET A 1 -35.15 10.77 44.75
C MET A 1 -34.53 9.59 44.01
N LYS A 2 -33.97 9.83 42.81
CA LYS A 2 -32.85 9.14 42.11
C LYS A 2 -32.88 7.59 42.13
N PHE A 3 -33.31 6.83 41.12
CA PHE A 3 -32.81 6.68 39.73
C PHE A 3 -31.28 6.74 39.61
N ASN A 4 -30.60 5.62 39.88
CA ASN A 4 -29.59 5.03 38.98
C ASN A 4 -29.11 3.68 39.54
N SER A 5 -29.61 2.57 39.00
CA SER A 5 -28.84 1.32 38.93
C SER A 5 -29.54 0.35 37.97
N VAL A 6 -28.91 0.16 36.81
CA VAL A 6 -28.86 -1.12 36.07
C VAL A 6 -30.22 -1.74 35.71
N MET A 7 -30.77 -1.30 34.59
CA MET A 7 -31.79 -2.05 33.87
C MET A 7 -31.55 -1.93 32.36
N LYS A 8 -31.74 -3.06 31.66
CA LYS A 8 -31.87 -3.26 30.21
C LYS A 8 -30.50 -3.29 29.49
N SER A 9 -29.97 -4.42 29.02
CA SER A 9 -30.65 -5.55 28.41
C SER A 9 -29.71 -6.75 28.37
N GLY A 10 -30.08 -7.83 29.06
CA GLY A 10 -29.68 -9.17 28.68
C GLY A 10 -30.91 -9.84 28.08
N LEU A 11 -30.80 -10.36 26.85
CA LEU A 11 -31.60 -11.48 26.39
C LEU A 11 -31.00 -12.07 25.11
N ALA A 12 -30.32 -13.20 25.28
CA ALA A 12 -30.13 -14.16 24.22
C ALA A 12 -31.49 -14.66 23.73
N ALA A 13 -31.77 -14.57 22.43
CA ALA A 13 -32.80 -15.36 21.76
C ALA A 13 -32.53 -15.40 20.25
N LEU A 14 -31.94 -16.52 19.82
CA LEU A 14 -32.33 -17.31 18.65
C LEU A 14 -33.43 -16.69 17.76
N MET A 15 -33.10 -16.27 16.54
CA MET A 15 -34.03 -16.33 15.41
C MET A 15 -33.27 -16.62 14.11
N SER A 16 -33.16 -17.91 13.83
CA SER A 16 -33.04 -18.46 12.49
C SER A 16 -34.20 -17.94 11.64
N LEU A 17 -33.92 -17.12 10.62
CA LEU A 17 -34.84 -16.94 9.51
C LEU A 17 -34.06 -16.75 8.20
N SER A 18 -33.80 -17.90 7.58
CA SER A 18 -33.87 -18.15 6.14
C SER A 18 -34.05 -16.92 5.24
N LEU A 19 -32.96 -16.50 4.59
CA LEU A 19 -33.00 -15.94 3.25
C LEU A 19 -32.49 -17.00 2.27
N VAL A 20 -33.34 -17.98 1.96
CA VAL A 20 -33.24 -18.71 0.69
C VAL A 20 -34.22 -18.04 -0.25
N ALA A 21 -33.69 -17.38 -1.28
CA ALA A 21 -34.31 -17.08 -2.58
C ALA A 21 -33.71 -15.79 -3.16
N CYS A 22 -32.75 -15.92 -4.07
CA CYS A 22 -33.06 -15.96 -5.51
C CYS A 22 -31.76 -15.82 -6.32
N GLY A 23 -31.54 -16.76 -7.25
CA GLY A 23 -30.77 -16.48 -8.48
C GLY A 23 -29.27 -16.69 -8.43
N GLY A 24 -28.83 -17.93 -8.70
CA GLY A 24 -27.74 -18.27 -9.62
C GLY A 24 -26.39 -17.55 -9.54
N SER A 25 -25.34 -18.37 -9.38
CA SER A 25 -23.91 -18.12 -9.55
C SER A 25 -23.12 -17.70 -8.30
N SER A 26 -22.43 -18.70 -7.74
CA SER A 26 -21.18 -18.65 -6.96
C SER A 26 -20.78 -17.28 -6.39
N ALA A 27 -21.40 -16.89 -5.28
CA ALA A 27 -20.86 -15.84 -4.43
C ALA A 27 -19.78 -16.44 -3.51
N SER A 28 -18.53 -16.34 -3.96
CA SER A 28 -17.34 -16.62 -3.16
C SER A 28 -17.39 -15.72 -1.91
N THR A 29 -17.70 -16.32 -0.76
CA THR A 29 -17.51 -15.69 0.54
C THR A 29 -16.01 -15.60 0.76
N SER A 30 -15.41 -14.50 0.33
CA SER A 30 -14.05 -14.14 0.70
C SER A 30 -14.06 -13.70 2.16
N THR A 31 -13.93 -14.69 3.05
CA THR A 31 -13.50 -14.47 4.42
C THR A 31 -12.23 -13.63 4.36
N GLY A 32 -12.30 -12.41 4.92
CA GLY A 32 -11.17 -11.49 5.01
C GLY A 32 -9.96 -12.21 5.61
N GLY A 33 -8.99 -12.51 4.76
CA GLY A 33 -7.74 -13.10 5.18
C GLY A 33 -6.99 -12.08 6.02
N SER A 34 -6.86 -12.36 7.33
CA SER A 34 -5.85 -11.73 8.16
C SER A 34 -4.51 -11.84 7.46
N ALA A 35 -3.88 -10.69 7.19
CA ALA A 35 -2.56 -10.56 6.58
C ALA A 35 -1.52 -11.31 7.44
N THR A 36 -1.38 -12.61 7.17
CA THR A 36 -0.44 -13.48 7.84
C THR A 36 0.80 -13.54 6.95
N GLY A 37 1.80 -12.72 7.26
CA GLY A 37 3.17 -12.88 6.75
C GLY A 37 3.36 -12.74 5.24
N THR A 38 2.61 -11.88 4.54
CA THR A 38 2.89 -11.58 3.14
C THR A 38 4.16 -10.74 3.03
N ALA A 39 5.14 -11.21 2.25
CA ALA A 39 6.34 -10.44 1.92
C ALA A 39 5.94 -9.05 1.41
N ALA A 40 6.66 -8.00 1.85
CA ALA A 40 6.33 -6.64 1.45
C ALA A 40 6.37 -6.50 -0.07
N PHE A 41 5.35 -5.86 -0.64
CA PHE A 41 5.30 -5.52 -2.04
C PHE A 41 6.25 -4.35 -2.29
N LYS A 42 7.26 -4.57 -3.12
CA LYS A 42 8.37 -3.66 -3.35
C LYS A 42 8.08 -2.74 -4.53
N LEU A 43 8.05 -1.45 -4.22
CA LEU A 43 7.98 -0.37 -5.18
C LEU A 43 9.36 0.25 -5.33
N GLY A 44 9.76 0.49 -6.58
CA GLY A 44 10.99 1.22 -6.88
C GLY A 44 10.71 2.47 -7.68
N GLY A 45 11.55 3.49 -7.55
CA GLY A 45 11.52 4.68 -8.39
C GLY A 45 12.91 5.24 -8.63
N THR A 46 13.06 6.03 -9.68
CA THR A 46 14.32 6.74 -9.94
C THR A 46 14.08 8.23 -10.09
N GLY A 47 15.09 9.02 -9.75
CA GLY A 47 15.08 10.45 -10.02
C GLY A 47 16.35 11.12 -9.55
N PRO A 48 16.59 12.37 -9.94
CA PRO A 48 17.71 13.15 -9.45
C PRO A 48 17.44 13.50 -7.98
N THR A 49 18.09 12.81 -7.05
CA THR A 49 18.15 13.22 -5.63
C THR A 49 19.38 14.08 -5.36
N THR A 50 20.33 14.07 -6.30
CA THR A 50 21.50 14.96 -6.33
C THR A 50 21.61 15.68 -7.68
N GLY A 51 22.48 16.71 -7.74
CA GLY A 51 22.67 17.53 -8.93
C GLY A 51 21.67 18.69 -9.08
N ASP A 52 21.66 19.34 -10.24
CA ASP A 52 20.90 20.58 -10.47
C ASP A 52 19.38 20.37 -10.44
N ALA A 53 18.92 19.18 -10.79
CA ALA A 53 17.51 18.79 -10.77
C ALA A 53 17.08 18.11 -9.46
N ALA A 54 17.95 18.08 -8.42
CA ALA A 54 17.72 17.36 -7.16
C ALA A 54 16.37 17.66 -6.50
N ILE A 55 15.91 18.91 -6.61
CA ILE A 55 14.66 19.35 -5.99
C ILE A 55 13.45 18.55 -6.49
N TYR A 56 13.46 18.11 -7.75
CA TYR A 56 12.38 17.32 -8.33
C TYR A 56 12.39 15.89 -7.77
N GLY A 57 13.53 15.20 -7.79
CA GLY A 57 13.59 13.83 -7.28
C GLY A 57 13.36 13.77 -5.78
N GLN A 58 13.86 14.74 -5.00
CA GLN A 58 13.56 14.84 -3.56
C GLN A 58 12.06 15.03 -3.30
N ALA A 59 11.38 15.89 -4.08
CA ALA A 59 9.93 16.08 -3.93
C ALA A 59 9.16 14.79 -4.22
N VAL A 60 9.51 14.07 -5.29
CA VAL A 60 8.89 12.80 -5.67
C VAL A 60 9.17 11.71 -4.63
N GLU A 61 10.41 11.56 -4.19
CA GLU A 61 10.82 10.58 -3.18
C GLU A 61 10.05 10.79 -1.87
N ASN A 62 9.98 12.04 -1.40
CA ASN A 62 9.27 12.36 -0.17
C ASN A 62 7.75 12.13 -0.31
N GLY A 63 7.16 12.49 -1.46
CA GLY A 63 5.75 12.23 -1.73
C GLY A 63 5.41 10.73 -1.76
N ALA A 64 6.26 9.93 -2.41
CA ALA A 64 6.11 8.48 -2.47
C ALA A 64 6.25 7.84 -1.08
N LYS A 65 7.23 8.27 -0.28
CA LYS A 65 7.40 7.81 1.11
C LYS A 65 6.16 8.08 1.96
N LEU A 66 5.63 9.30 1.92
CA LEU A 66 4.40 9.65 2.65
C LEU A 66 3.20 8.79 2.22
N ALA A 67 3.06 8.51 0.92
CA ALA A 67 1.99 7.65 0.43
C ALA A 67 2.15 6.19 0.90
N VAL A 68 3.37 5.66 0.87
CA VAL A 68 3.71 4.31 1.35
C VAL A 68 3.44 4.19 2.84
N GLU A 69 3.85 5.18 3.63
CA GLU A 69 3.58 5.26 5.07
C GLU A 69 2.07 5.27 5.36
N ALA A 70 1.30 6.09 4.64
CA ALA A 70 -0.15 6.15 4.81
C ALA A 70 -0.85 4.81 4.47
N VAL A 71 -0.42 4.14 3.40
CA VAL A 71 -0.95 2.82 3.00
C VAL A 71 -0.59 1.74 4.01
N ASN A 72 0.66 1.72 4.48
CA ASN A 72 1.11 0.78 5.50
C ASN A 72 0.37 1.00 6.84
N ALA A 73 0.16 2.25 7.25
CA ALA A 73 -0.60 2.60 8.44
C ALA A 73 -2.07 2.15 8.37
N ALA A 74 -2.66 2.11 7.17
CA ALA A 74 -4.00 1.58 6.96
C ALA A 74 -4.09 0.04 7.07
N GLY A 75 -2.95 -0.67 7.11
CA GLY A 75 -2.88 -2.10 7.42
C GLY A 75 -3.47 -3.04 6.36
N LYS A 76 -3.72 -2.56 5.15
CA LYS A 76 -4.33 -3.37 4.07
C LYS A 76 -3.31 -4.18 3.28
N VAL A 77 -2.14 -3.60 3.03
CA VAL A 77 -1.04 -4.22 2.30
C VAL A 77 0.27 -3.79 2.97
N ALA A 78 1.31 -4.62 2.92
CA ALA A 78 2.65 -4.23 3.33
C ALA A 78 3.43 -3.78 2.08
N LEU A 79 3.83 -2.50 2.04
CA LEU A 79 4.63 -1.92 0.99
C LEU A 79 6.05 -1.63 1.50
N GLU A 80 7.04 -1.89 0.66
CA GLU A 80 8.43 -1.44 0.84
C GLU A 80 8.80 -0.56 -0.35
N PHE A 81 9.48 0.55 -0.10
CA PHE A 81 9.81 1.53 -1.14
C PHE A 81 11.30 1.82 -1.16
N ASN A 82 11.87 1.82 -2.37
CA ASN A 82 13.27 2.17 -2.61
C ASN A 82 13.33 3.20 -3.75
N PHE A 83 14.10 4.27 -3.55
CA PHE A 83 14.30 5.30 -4.55
C PHE A 83 15.79 5.42 -4.85
N GLN A 84 16.16 5.43 -6.13
CA GLN A 84 17.55 5.45 -6.57
C GLN A 84 17.89 6.78 -7.25
N ASP A 85 19.08 7.28 -6.98
CA ASP A 85 19.60 8.49 -7.60
C ASP A 85 20.04 8.22 -9.04
N ASP A 86 19.40 8.87 -10.00
CA ASP A 86 19.79 8.81 -11.41
C ASP A 86 20.49 10.08 -11.90
N GLN A 87 20.55 11.13 -11.07
CA GLN A 87 21.17 12.43 -11.41
C GLN A 87 20.67 13.06 -12.72
N ALA A 88 19.46 12.71 -13.17
CA ALA A 88 18.92 13.10 -14.47
C ALA A 88 19.83 12.69 -15.66
N ASP A 89 20.52 11.56 -15.52
CA ASP A 89 21.45 10.99 -16.49
C ASP A 89 21.01 9.56 -16.89
N GLY A 90 20.90 9.30 -18.19
CA GLY A 90 20.32 8.05 -18.67
C GLY A 90 21.15 6.79 -18.41
N GLU A 91 22.48 6.90 -18.35
CA GLU A 91 23.34 5.74 -17.99
C GLU A 91 23.17 5.40 -16.51
N LYS A 92 23.09 6.42 -15.65
CA LYS A 92 22.84 6.23 -14.21
C LYS A 92 21.42 5.73 -13.95
N ALA A 93 20.42 6.23 -14.67
CA ALA A 93 19.04 5.76 -14.58
C ALA A 93 18.91 4.28 -14.91
N SER A 94 19.59 3.83 -15.97
CA SER A 94 19.64 2.41 -16.34
C SER A 94 20.27 1.55 -15.23
N THR A 95 21.35 2.03 -14.61
CA THR A 95 22.01 1.33 -13.50
C THR A 95 21.14 1.29 -12.25
N ALA A 96 20.52 2.42 -11.90
CA ALA A 96 19.58 2.57 -10.80
C ALA A 96 18.37 1.65 -10.96
N TYR A 97 17.79 1.58 -12.16
CA TYR A 97 16.67 0.69 -12.45
C TYR A 97 17.05 -0.79 -12.29
N ASN A 98 18.21 -1.21 -12.81
CA ASN A 98 18.68 -2.59 -12.64
C ASN A 98 18.93 -2.93 -11.15
N THR A 99 19.43 -1.99 -10.36
CA THR A 99 19.57 -2.15 -8.90
C THR A 99 18.21 -2.41 -8.24
N LEU A 100 17.15 -1.73 -8.69
CA LEU A 100 15.78 -1.96 -8.21
C LEU A 100 15.22 -3.32 -8.65
N ILE A 101 15.49 -3.73 -9.89
CA ILE A 101 15.12 -5.06 -10.39
C ILE A 101 15.81 -6.16 -9.55
N ASP A 102 17.11 -6.04 -9.30
CA ASP A 102 17.89 -7.01 -8.52
C ASP A 102 17.44 -7.05 -7.05
N TRP A 103 17.00 -5.91 -6.51
CA TRP A 103 16.37 -5.84 -5.19
C TRP A 103 14.99 -6.54 -5.13
N GLY A 104 14.40 -6.85 -6.28
CA GLY A 104 13.11 -7.54 -6.40
C GLY A 104 11.91 -6.60 -6.51
N MET A 105 12.11 -5.39 -7.04
CA MET A 105 11.02 -4.47 -7.36
C MET A 105 9.95 -5.15 -8.22
N GLN A 106 8.68 -5.08 -7.80
CA GLN A 106 7.55 -5.55 -8.60
C GLN A 106 6.95 -4.43 -9.47
N VAL A 107 6.99 -3.18 -9.00
CA VAL A 107 6.44 -2.03 -9.73
C VAL A 107 7.42 -0.87 -9.68
N SER A 108 7.69 -0.29 -10.85
CA SER A 108 8.39 0.98 -10.97
C SER A 108 7.38 2.13 -10.99
N ILE A 109 7.62 3.16 -10.18
CA ILE A 109 6.90 4.44 -10.24
C ILE A 109 7.47 5.39 -11.30
N GLY A 110 8.47 4.94 -12.07
CA GLY A 110 9.09 5.68 -13.16
C GLY A 110 10.27 6.56 -12.74
N ALA A 111 10.91 7.16 -13.74
CA ALA A 111 11.92 8.20 -13.56
C ALA A 111 11.26 9.57 -13.43
N THR A 112 11.79 10.41 -12.55
CA THR A 112 11.23 11.76 -12.29
C THR A 112 11.38 12.70 -13.48
N THR A 113 12.43 12.54 -14.28
CA THR A 113 12.72 13.36 -15.46
C THR A 113 12.75 12.51 -16.73
N SER A 114 12.14 12.97 -17.82
CA SER A 114 12.05 12.20 -19.07
C SER A 114 13.37 12.00 -19.83
N GLY A 115 14.43 12.72 -19.43
CA GLY A 115 15.77 12.59 -20.01
C GLY A 115 16.67 11.58 -19.29
N ALA A 116 16.18 11.00 -18.19
CA ALA A 116 16.75 9.86 -17.51
C ALA A 116 16.26 8.56 -18.17
#